data_AF-A0A6B3CSL4-F1
#
_entry.id   AF-A0A6B3CSL4-F1
#
_cell.length_a   1.000
_cell.length_b   1.000
_cell.length_c   1.000
_cell.angle_alpha   90.00
_cell.angle_beta   90.00
_cell.angle_gamma   90.00
#
_symmetry.space_group_name_H-M   'P 1'
#
loop_
_entity.id
_entity.type
_entity.pdbx_description
1 polymer ?
#
loop_
_entity_poly.entity_id
_entity_poly.type
_entity_poly.pdbx_seq_one_letter_code
_entity_poly.pdbx_strand_id
1 'polypeptide(L)'
;RYRLGVNHTQLAVNAPKAVPGGAANYGRDGLMASNPQGRHAKNYEPNSYDGPAETGRPLAAPLPVSGHTGTHEAPLHTKDDHFVQAGELYRLMSEDEKRRLVANLAGGL
;
A
#
# COMPACT_ATOMS: atom_id res chain seq x y z
N ARG A 1 5.49 -10.71 -2.83
CA ARG A 1 6.62 -11.68 -2.75
C ARG A 1 6.16 -13.12 -2.54
N TYR A 2 5.53 -13.52 -1.43
CA TYR A 2 5.12 -14.92 -1.22
C TYR A 2 4.13 -15.45 -2.27
N ARG A 3 2.95 -14.82 -2.40
CA ARG A 3 1.86 -15.32 -3.27
C ARG A 3 2.15 -15.28 -4.78
N LEU A 4 2.85 -14.25 -5.26
CA LEU A 4 3.03 -13.97 -6.69
C LEU A 4 4.52 -13.96 -7.12
N GLY A 5 5.43 -14.30 -6.21
CA GLY A 5 6.86 -14.23 -6.45
C GLY A 5 7.46 -12.83 -6.25
N VAL A 6 8.79 -12.76 -6.39
CA VAL A 6 9.58 -11.53 -6.22
C VAL A 6 9.37 -10.54 -7.37
N ASN A 7 9.17 -11.04 -8.59
CA ASN A 7 9.00 -10.24 -9.80
C ASN A 7 7.54 -9.94 -10.15
N HIS A 8 6.63 -10.00 -9.17
CA HIS A 8 5.18 -9.83 -9.41
C HIS A 8 4.80 -8.47 -10.03
N THR A 9 5.66 -7.46 -9.91
CA THR A 9 5.49 -6.13 -10.52
C THR A 9 5.73 -6.15 -12.03
N GLN A 10 6.32 -7.21 -12.59
CA GLN A 10 6.51 -7.40 -14.04
C GLN A 10 5.25 -8.00 -14.72
N LEU A 11 4.27 -8.45 -13.95
CA LEU A 11 2.98 -8.90 -14.51
C LEU A 11 2.25 -7.70 -15.11
N ALA A 12 1.69 -7.85 -16.32
CA ALA A 12 1.09 -6.75 -17.08
C ALA A 12 0.04 -5.93 -16.30
N VAL A 13 -0.74 -6.58 -15.44
CA VAL A 13 -1.75 -5.91 -14.59
C VAL A 13 -1.14 -5.11 -13.43
N ASN A 14 0.05 -5.50 -12.95
CA ASN A 14 0.75 -4.86 -11.83
C ASN A 14 1.84 -3.88 -12.28
N ALA A 15 2.20 -3.89 -13.57
CA ALA A 15 3.29 -3.08 -14.11
C ALA A 15 2.93 -1.59 -14.09
N PRO A 16 3.90 -0.70 -13.78
CA PRO A 16 3.66 0.74 -13.78
C PRO A 16 3.36 1.23 -15.19
N LYS A 17 2.29 2.02 -15.33
CA LYS A 17 1.85 2.57 -16.63
C LYS A 17 2.37 3.98 -16.91
N ALA A 18 2.70 4.74 -15.87
CA ALA A 18 3.15 6.12 -15.98
C ALA A 18 4.66 6.27 -16.26
N VAL A 19 5.38 5.17 -16.47
CA VAL A 19 6.82 5.18 -16.76
C VAL A 19 7.03 4.55 -18.15
N PRO A 20 7.41 5.33 -19.17
CA PRO A 20 7.72 4.80 -20.49
C PRO A 20 8.80 3.73 -20.41
N GLY A 21 8.57 2.55 -20.99
CA GLY A 21 9.49 1.41 -20.91
C GLY A 21 9.46 0.63 -19.59
N GLY A 22 8.52 0.94 -18.68
CA GLY A 22 8.36 0.26 -17.39
C GLY A 22 9.26 0.83 -16.29
N ALA A 23 9.36 0.12 -15.17
CA ALA A 23 10.14 0.59 -14.02
C ALA A 23 11.63 0.72 -14.36
N ALA A 24 12.20 1.92 -14.17
CA ALA A 24 13.63 2.18 -14.29
C ALA A 24 14.30 2.02 -12.91
N ASN A 25 14.82 0.83 -12.60
CA ASN A 25 15.48 0.54 -11.33
C ASN A 25 16.59 -0.54 -11.45
N TYR A 26 17.25 -0.81 -10.32
CA TYR A 26 18.34 -1.78 -10.22
C TYR A 26 17.90 -3.17 -9.73
N GLY A 27 16.59 -3.45 -9.70
CA GLY A 27 16.10 -4.82 -9.47
C GLY A 27 16.65 -5.77 -10.54
N ARG A 28 17.23 -6.89 -10.11
CA ARG A 28 17.81 -7.92 -10.98
C ARG A 28 17.39 -9.31 -10.49
N ASP A 29 17.44 -10.26 -11.41
CA ASP A 29 17.20 -11.68 -11.18
C ASP A 29 15.90 -11.98 -10.44
N GLY A 30 15.89 -13.05 -9.65
CA GLY A 30 14.71 -13.57 -9.00
C GLY A 30 13.91 -14.53 -9.89
N LEU A 31 13.11 -15.39 -9.25
CA LEU A 31 12.29 -16.37 -9.95
C LEU A 31 11.37 -15.69 -10.96
N MET A 32 11.32 -16.24 -12.18
CA MET A 32 10.51 -15.74 -13.31
C MET A 32 10.79 -14.28 -13.69
N ALA A 33 12.04 -13.83 -13.57
CA ALA A 33 12.43 -12.51 -14.08
C ALA A 33 12.30 -12.45 -15.60
N SER A 34 11.47 -11.53 -16.11
CA SER A 34 11.33 -11.23 -17.54
C SER A 34 12.12 -9.97 -17.96
N ASN A 35 13.12 -9.59 -17.15
CA ASN A 35 13.89 -8.34 -17.18
C ASN A 35 13.91 -7.60 -18.55
N PRO A 36 13.20 -6.47 -18.69
CA PRO A 36 13.19 -5.66 -19.91
C PRO A 36 14.53 -4.96 -20.21
N GLN A 37 15.38 -4.72 -19.20
CA GLN A 37 16.59 -3.89 -19.31
C GLN A 37 17.86 -4.69 -19.69
N GLY A 38 17.74 -5.99 -19.92
CA GLY A 38 18.84 -6.84 -20.42
C GLY A 38 19.92 -7.20 -19.38
N ARG A 39 20.72 -8.23 -19.70
CA ARG A 39 21.78 -8.76 -18.82
C ARG A 39 22.98 -7.83 -18.62
N HIS A 40 23.17 -6.85 -19.49
CA HIS A 40 24.37 -6.02 -19.53
C HIS A 40 24.22 -4.65 -18.83
N ALA A 41 23.01 -4.28 -18.43
CA ALA A 41 22.77 -3.05 -17.69
C ALA A 41 23.43 -3.11 -16.30
N LYS A 42 24.12 -2.02 -15.92
CA LYS A 42 24.73 -1.90 -14.59
C LYS A 42 23.66 -1.98 -13.50
N ASN A 43 24.02 -2.57 -12.37
CA ASN A 43 23.13 -2.92 -11.27
C ASN A 43 23.45 -2.15 -9.98
N TYR A 44 24.17 -1.04 -10.07
CA TYR A 44 24.62 -0.23 -8.93
C TYR A 44 24.48 1.27 -9.24
N GLU A 45 24.38 2.07 -8.19
CA GLU A 45 24.33 3.54 -8.22
C GLU A 45 25.14 4.07 -7.01
N PRO A 46 25.89 5.18 -7.14
CA PRO A 46 26.11 5.98 -8.36
C PRO A 46 26.96 5.23 -9.40
N ASN A 47 26.77 5.53 -10.68
CA ASN A 47 27.55 4.95 -11.78
C ASN A 47 27.74 5.95 -12.93
N SER A 48 28.72 5.69 -13.80
CA SER A 48 29.07 6.55 -14.95
C SER A 48 28.46 6.09 -16.28
N TYR A 49 27.34 5.36 -16.25
CA TYR A 49 26.74 4.69 -17.43
C TYR A 49 25.31 5.13 -17.72
N ASP A 50 24.92 6.34 -17.30
CA ASP A 50 23.59 6.94 -17.55
C ASP A 50 22.42 6.02 -17.12
N GLY A 51 22.59 5.33 -15.99
CA GLY A 51 21.57 4.48 -15.39
C GLY A 51 20.51 5.27 -14.62
N PRO A 52 19.45 4.61 -14.11
CA PRO A 52 18.46 5.24 -13.26
C PRO A 52 19.10 5.96 -12.06
N ALA A 53 18.78 7.23 -11.85
CA ALA A 53 19.26 8.04 -10.74
C ALA A 53 18.10 8.51 -9.86
N GLU A 54 18.39 8.86 -8.62
CA GLU A 54 17.39 9.49 -7.75
C GLU A 54 16.96 10.86 -8.30
N THR A 55 15.69 11.22 -8.10
CA THR A 55 15.14 12.47 -8.65
C THR A 55 15.38 13.69 -7.74
N GLY A 56 15.88 13.47 -6.52
CA GLY A 56 15.96 14.49 -5.46
C GLY A 56 14.60 15.03 -4.99
N ARG A 57 13.48 14.54 -5.54
CA ARG A 57 12.14 14.99 -5.17
C ARG A 57 11.67 14.25 -3.91
N PRO A 58 11.09 14.95 -2.93
CA PRO A 58 10.52 14.29 -1.76
C PRO A 58 9.37 13.36 -2.19
N LEU A 59 9.38 12.12 -1.68
CA LEU A 59 8.32 11.14 -1.94
C LEU A 59 7.00 11.49 -1.23
N ALA A 60 7.09 12.23 -0.13
CA ALA A 60 5.97 12.69 0.67
C ALA A 60 6.30 14.03 1.34
N ALA A 61 5.28 14.73 1.83
CA ALA A 61 5.47 15.91 2.66
C ALA A 61 6.18 15.53 3.98
N PRO A 62 7.02 16.42 4.54
CA PRO A 62 7.64 16.19 5.84
C PRO A 62 6.57 16.14 6.94
N LEU A 63 6.75 15.24 7.91
CA LEU A 63 5.86 15.08 9.06
C LEU A 63 6.61 15.44 10.35
N PRO A 64 6.08 16.35 11.19
CA PRO A 64 6.63 16.59 12.52
C PRO A 64 6.39 15.35 13.39
N VAL A 65 7.42 14.93 14.13
CA VAL A 65 7.37 13.80 15.05
C VAL A 65 7.81 14.25 16.45
N SER A 66 7.21 13.68 17.49
CA SER A 66 7.54 13.98 18.89
C SER A 66 7.31 12.76 19.79
N GLY A 67 7.96 12.73 20.95
CA GLY A 67 7.85 11.62 21.92
C GLY A 67 9.03 10.63 21.88
N HIS A 68 8.84 9.49 22.52
CA HIS A 68 9.84 8.41 22.61
C HIS A 68 9.41 7.22 21.77
N THR A 69 10.37 6.45 21.26
CA THR A 69 10.10 5.18 20.58
C THR A 69 9.86 4.07 21.59
N GLY A 70 8.86 3.23 21.37
CA GLY A 70 8.57 2.08 22.23
C GLY A 70 7.22 1.44 21.91
N THR A 71 6.82 0.47 22.73
CA THR A 71 5.45 -0.03 22.75
C THR A 71 4.61 0.93 23.58
N HIS A 72 3.56 1.46 22.99
CA HIS A 72 2.62 2.36 23.64
C HIS A 72 1.21 1.83 23.45
N GLU A 73 0.32 2.12 24.40
CA GLU A 73 -1.11 1.95 24.16
C GLU A 73 -1.54 2.83 22.99
N ALA A 74 -2.49 2.34 22.19
CA ALA A 74 -3.05 3.14 21.11
C ALA A 74 -3.71 4.39 21.72
N PRO A 75 -3.40 5.60 21.22
CA PRO A 75 -4.01 6.81 21.75
C PRO A 75 -5.52 6.76 21.52
N LEU A 76 -6.28 7.03 22.58
CA LEU A 76 -7.73 7.14 22.50
C LEU A 76 -8.09 8.36 21.64
N HIS A 77 -8.89 8.15 20.59
CA HIS A 77 -9.52 9.22 19.84
C HIS A 77 -10.46 10.01 20.77
N THR A 78 -10.64 11.30 20.52
CA THR A 78 -11.55 12.16 21.32
C THR A 78 -13.03 11.77 21.23
N LYS A 79 -13.36 10.80 20.37
CA LYS A 79 -14.68 10.18 20.20
C LYS A 79 -14.63 8.65 20.35
N ASP A 80 -13.62 8.11 21.03
CA ASP A 80 -13.55 6.67 21.34
C ASP A 80 -14.57 6.30 22.42
N ASP A 81 -15.83 6.33 22.03
CA ASP A 81 -16.74 5.28 22.45
C ASP A 81 -16.92 4.32 21.26
N HIS A 82 -17.01 3.03 21.55
CA HIS A 82 -17.08 2.00 20.51
C HIS A 82 -18.41 2.00 19.72
N PHE A 83 -19.29 2.98 19.95
CA PHE A 83 -20.69 2.92 19.55
C PHE A 83 -21.17 4.16 18.78
N VAL A 84 -20.45 5.28 18.78
CA VAL A 84 -20.89 6.54 18.15
C VAL A 84 -21.00 6.37 16.65
N GLN A 85 -19.93 5.93 15.97
CA GLN A 85 -19.95 5.77 14.52
C GLN A 85 -20.92 4.68 14.07
N ALA A 86 -20.98 3.56 14.80
CA ALA A 86 -21.94 2.48 14.53
C ALA A 86 -23.40 2.93 14.73
N GLY A 87 -23.67 3.70 15.79
CA GLY A 87 -24.97 4.27 16.07
C GLY A 87 -25.38 5.35 15.07
N GLU A 88 -24.45 6.19 14.63
CA GLU A 88 -24.68 7.17 13.56
C GLU A 88 -25.06 6.47 12.25
N LEU A 89 -24.32 5.42 11.87
CA LEU A 89 -24.66 4.60 10.71
C LEU A 89 -26.06 3.97 10.85
N TYR A 90 -26.39 3.39 12.00
CA TYR A 90 -27.72 2.80 12.22
C TYR A 90 -28.84 3.84 12.11
N ARG A 91 -28.63 5.05 12.61
CA ARG A 91 -29.61 6.15 12.54
C ARG A 91 -29.80 6.68 11.11
N LEU A 92 -28.79 6.57 10.25
CA LEU A 92 -28.89 6.94 8.83
C LEU A 92 -29.66 5.92 7.98
N MET A 93 -29.79 4.67 8.45
CA MET A 93 -30.48 3.62 7.73
C MET A 93 -32.00 3.84 7.68
N SER A 94 -32.60 3.45 6.56
CA SER A 94 -34.05 3.26 6.45
C SER A 94 -34.52 2.09 7.35
N GLU A 95 -35.82 2.05 7.64
CA GLU A 95 -36.40 0.97 8.46
C GLU A 95 -36.23 -0.42 7.83
N ASP A 96 -36.28 -0.51 6.50
CA ASP A 96 -36.03 -1.76 5.78
C ASP A 96 -34.58 -2.26 5.94
N GLU A 97 -33.62 -1.34 5.89
CA GLU A 97 -32.20 -1.65 6.10
C GLU A 97 -31.93 -2.07 7.55
N LYS A 98 -32.52 -1.38 8.54
CA LYS A 98 -32.43 -1.76 9.95
C LYS A 98 -32.97 -3.17 10.19
N ARG A 99 -34.11 -3.52 9.58
CA ARG A 99 -34.68 -4.88 9.66
C ARG A 99 -33.74 -5.94 9.09
N ARG A 100 -33.16 -5.71 7.91
CA ARG A 100 -32.18 -6.63 7.31
C ARG A 100 -30.92 -6.77 8.16
N LEU A 101 -30.41 -5.67 8.70
CA LEU A 101 -29.24 -5.69 9.58
C LEU A 101 -29.51 -6.58 10.81
N VAL A 102 -30.63 -6.35 11.51
CA VAL A 102 -30.99 -7.14 12.70
C VAL A 102 -31.19 -8.61 12.35
N ALA A 103 -31.87 -8.92 11.25
CA ALA A 103 -32.07 -10.30 10.80
C ALA A 103 -30.75 -11.02 10.47
N ASN A 104 -29.83 -10.33 9.80
CA ASN A 104 -28.51 -10.88 9.47
C ASN A 104 -27.66 -11.13 10.73
N LEU A 105 -27.70 -10.21 11.70
CA LEU A 105 -27.00 -10.37 12.97
C LEU A 105 -27.59 -11.57 13.75
N ALA A 106 -28.91 -11.65 13.88
CA ALA A 106 -29.58 -12.75 14.57
C ALA A 106 -29.36 -14.11 13.90
N GLY A 107 -29.18 -14.16 12.58
CA GLY A 107 -28.90 -15.40 11.86
C GLY A 107 -27.43 -15.81 11.83
N GLY A 108 -26.51 -14.91 12.18
CA GLY A 108 -25.06 -15.15 12.15
C GLY A 108 -24.40 -15.28 13.53
N LEU A 109 -25.13 -14.96 14.60
CA LEU A 109 -24.79 -15.22 16.00
C LEU A 109 -25.28 -16.62 16.41
#